data_AF-A0A7J8X7H8-F1
#
_entry.id   AF-A0A7J8X7H8-F1
#
_cell.length_a   1.000
_cell.length_b   1.000
_cell.length_c   1.000
_cell.angle_alpha   90.00
_cell.angle_beta   90.00
_cell.angle_gamma   90.00
#
_symmetry.space_group_name_H-M   'P 1'
#
loop_
_entity.id
_entity.type
_entity.pdbx_description
1 polymer ?
#
loop_
_entity_poly.entity_id
_entity_poly.type
_entity_poly.pdbx_seq_one_letter_code
_entity_poly.pdbx_strand_id
1 'polypeptide(L)'
;MYVEKRSRNIADKSETRKTPSLVDLCVRTVIDNVRYLGDVGETDSHLLERILPHCTVDQLLHVETSTKGRDLSSVTDKLWKNFYELQFGRESMKIVIERMKLKKVSFRWRQLYEAKLKDVQEAENKAIDRLKQLYKKEDARMFLVL
;
A
#
# COMPACT_ATOMS: atom_id res chain seq x y z
N MET A 1 22.73 -37.12 40.62
CA MET A 1 22.83 -37.13 39.14
C MET A 1 21.43 -37.22 38.57
N TYR A 2 20.80 -36.08 38.27
CA TYR A 2 19.48 -36.05 37.63
C TYR A 2 19.69 -35.76 36.14
N VAL A 3 19.29 -36.71 35.28
CA VAL A 3 19.28 -36.53 33.82
C VAL A 3 17.94 -35.90 33.46
N GLU A 4 17.96 -34.59 33.23
CA GLU A 4 16.80 -33.84 32.77
C GLU A 4 16.56 -34.12 31.28
N LYS A 5 15.47 -34.81 30.97
CA LYS A 5 15.01 -35.06 29.60
C LYS A 5 14.50 -33.76 29.00
N ARG A 6 15.30 -33.16 28.11
CA ARG A 6 14.90 -32.05 27.24
C ARG A 6 13.87 -32.53 26.21
N SER A 7 12.59 -32.44 26.54
CA SER A 7 11.50 -32.59 25.56
C SER A 7 11.57 -31.45 24.54
N ARG A 8 12.07 -31.76 23.34
CA ARG A 8 11.90 -30.90 22.16
C ARG A 8 10.44 -30.96 21.76
N ASN A 9 9.68 -29.91 22.08
CA ASN A 9 8.38 -29.66 21.47
C ASN A 9 8.60 -29.30 20.00
N ILE A 10 8.75 -30.32 19.15
CA ILE A 10 8.47 -30.20 17.73
C ILE A 10 6.95 -30.21 17.66
N ALA A 11 6.37 -29.01 17.75
CA ALA A 11 4.97 -28.81 17.40
C ALA A 11 4.86 -29.13 15.90
N ASP A 12 4.47 -30.37 15.64
CA ASP A 12 3.90 -30.85 14.40
C ASP A 12 2.77 -29.89 13.99
N LYS A 13 3.09 -28.96 13.09
CA LYS A 13 2.10 -28.09 12.46
C LYS A 13 1.46 -28.89 11.33
N SER A 14 0.71 -29.92 11.70
CA SER A 14 -0.17 -30.66 10.81
C SER A 14 -1.37 -29.76 10.45
N GLU A 15 -1.14 -28.75 9.61
CA GLU A 15 -2.21 -28.20 8.79
C GLU A 15 -2.63 -29.32 7.85
N THR A 16 -3.72 -30.00 8.22
CA THR A 16 -4.44 -30.91 7.33
C THR A 16 -4.60 -30.19 5.99
N ARG A 17 -3.94 -30.68 4.94
CA ARG A 17 -4.01 -30.12 3.59
C ARG A 17 -5.44 -30.30 3.08
N LYS A 18 -6.33 -29.38 3.43
CA LYS A 18 -7.68 -29.33 2.87
C LYS A 18 -7.52 -29.17 1.37
N THR A 19 -8.10 -30.08 0.62
CA THR A 19 -8.14 -29.99 -0.84
C THR A 19 -8.79 -28.64 -1.19
N PRO A 20 -8.10 -27.76 -1.97
CA PRO A 20 -8.63 -26.45 -2.29
C PRO A 20 -9.94 -26.60 -3.06
N SER A 21 -10.92 -25.75 -2.75
CA SER A 21 -12.14 -25.66 -3.55
C SER A 21 -11.83 -25.06 -4.93
N LEU A 22 -12.76 -25.20 -5.87
CA LEU A 22 -12.66 -24.52 -7.17
C LEU A 22 -12.48 -23.00 -6.99
N VAL A 23 -13.21 -22.40 -6.03
CA VAL A 23 -13.09 -20.97 -5.71
C VAL A 23 -11.67 -20.63 -5.24
N ASP A 24 -11.07 -21.47 -4.41
CA ASP A 24 -9.70 -21.25 -3.92
C ASP A 24 -8.68 -21.31 -5.06
N LEU A 25 -8.87 -22.23 -6.02
CA LEU A 25 -8.01 -22.33 -7.21
C LEU A 25 -8.17 -21.10 -8.10
N CYS A 26 -9.41 -20.62 -8.33
CA CYS A 26 -9.66 -19.42 -9.11
C CYS A 26 -9.03 -18.18 -8.44
N VAL A 27 -9.24 -18.00 -7.14
CA VAL A 27 -8.65 -16.87 -6.39
C VAL A 27 -7.12 -16.89 -6.47
N ARG A 28 -6.49 -18.06 -6.28
CA ARG A 28 -5.02 -18.20 -6.43
C ARG A 28 -4.56 -17.80 -7.82
N THR A 29 -5.23 -18.30 -8.85
CA THR A 29 -4.89 -18.00 -10.25
C THR A 29 -5.00 -16.51 -10.54
N VAL A 30 -6.03 -15.83 -9.99
CA VAL A 30 -6.19 -14.38 -10.15
C VAL A 30 -5.07 -13.63 -9.41
N ILE A 31 -4.71 -14.04 -8.19
CA ILE A 31 -3.60 -13.43 -7.43
C ILE A 31 -2.29 -13.54 -8.21
N ASP A 32 -1.98 -14.71 -8.77
CA ASP A 32 -0.75 -14.93 -9.57
C ASP A 32 -0.71 -14.05 -10.83
N ASN A 33 -1.88 -13.62 -11.31
CA ASN A 33 -2.07 -12.83 -12.52
C ASN A 33 -2.60 -11.41 -12.24
N VAL A 34 -2.47 -10.92 -10.99
CA VAL A 34 -3.08 -9.66 -10.54
C VAL A 34 -2.65 -8.43 -11.36
N ARG A 35 -1.47 -8.47 -11.99
CA ARG A 35 -1.00 -7.43 -12.92
C ARG A 35 -1.87 -7.22 -14.16
N TYR A 36 -2.70 -8.20 -14.51
CA TYR A 36 -3.64 -8.14 -15.64
C TYR A 36 -5.07 -7.82 -15.19
N LEU A 37 -5.29 -7.65 -13.88
CA LEU A 37 -6.60 -7.33 -13.32
C LEU A 37 -6.92 -5.85 -13.56
N GLY A 38 -7.99 -5.59 -14.30
CA GLY A 38 -8.51 -4.25 -14.58
C GLY A 38 -9.91 -4.09 -13.99
N ASP A 39 -10.93 -4.07 -14.85
CA ASP A 39 -12.34 -4.00 -14.45
C ASP A 39 -12.79 -5.29 -13.75
N VAL A 40 -13.38 -5.18 -12.56
CA VAL A 40 -13.90 -6.31 -11.78
C VAL A 40 -15.42 -6.53 -11.91
N GLY A 41 -16.12 -5.70 -12.69
CA GLY A 41 -17.55 -5.84 -12.97
C GLY A 41 -18.40 -6.03 -11.71
N GLU A 42 -19.31 -7.01 -11.73
CA GLU A 42 -20.22 -7.36 -10.61
C GLU A 42 -19.66 -8.45 -9.67
N THR A 43 -18.35 -8.67 -9.67
CA THR A 43 -17.71 -9.71 -8.83
C THR A 43 -18.06 -9.55 -7.36
N ASP A 44 -18.40 -10.65 -6.68
CA ASP A 44 -18.79 -10.65 -5.27
C ASP A 44 -17.73 -10.00 -4.37
N SER A 45 -18.18 -9.17 -3.41
CA SER A 45 -17.30 -8.43 -2.50
C SER A 45 -16.38 -9.35 -1.70
N HIS A 46 -16.84 -10.54 -1.30
CA HIS A 46 -16.00 -11.51 -0.57
C HIS A 46 -14.86 -12.05 -1.42
N LEU A 47 -15.02 -12.15 -2.74
CA LEU A 47 -13.93 -12.53 -3.64
C LEU A 47 -12.93 -11.38 -3.78
N LEU A 48 -13.42 -10.15 -3.93
CA LEU A 48 -12.58 -8.95 -3.97
C LEU A 48 -11.78 -8.77 -2.68
N GLU A 49 -12.37 -9.05 -1.52
CA GLU A 49 -11.68 -9.02 -0.23
C GLU A 49 -10.55 -10.04 -0.10
N ARG A 50 -10.56 -11.11 -0.91
CA ARG A 50 -9.50 -12.11 -0.96
C ARG A 50 -8.43 -11.79 -1.98
N ILE A 51 -8.77 -11.09 -3.07
CA ILE A 51 -7.88 -10.83 -4.20
C ILE A 51 -7.16 -9.49 -4.04
N LEU A 52 -7.91 -8.40 -3.79
CA LEU A 52 -7.39 -7.03 -3.78
C LEU A 52 -6.30 -6.76 -2.72
N PRO A 53 -6.24 -7.43 -1.55
CA PRO A 53 -5.12 -7.26 -0.63
C PRO A 53 -3.75 -7.66 -1.19
N HIS A 54 -3.71 -8.43 -2.28
CA HIS A 54 -2.48 -8.82 -2.95
C HIS A 54 -2.03 -7.85 -4.05
N CYS A 55 -2.82 -6.80 -4.31
CA CYS A 55 -2.46 -5.76 -5.27
C CYS A 55 -1.35 -4.86 -4.72
N THR A 56 -0.48 -4.35 -5.59
CA THR A 56 0.32 -3.16 -5.30
C THR A 56 -0.55 -1.90 -5.34
N VAL A 57 -0.01 -0.76 -4.90
CA VAL A 57 -0.69 0.54 -4.99
C VAL A 57 -1.14 0.84 -6.42
N ASP A 58 -0.24 0.68 -7.39
CA ASP A 58 -0.54 0.98 -8.80
C ASP A 58 -1.58 0.03 -9.39
N GLN A 59 -1.56 -1.25 -8.99
CA GLN A 59 -2.55 -2.24 -9.42
C GLN A 59 -3.93 -1.92 -8.83
N LEU A 60 -4.00 -1.58 -7.54
CA LEU A 60 -5.27 -1.21 -6.91
C LEU A 60 -5.85 0.07 -7.52
N LEU A 61 -4.98 1.06 -7.80
CA LEU A 61 -5.36 2.27 -8.51
C LEU A 61 -5.88 1.97 -9.92
N HIS A 62 -5.22 1.07 -10.64
CA HIS A 62 -5.65 0.65 -11.97
C HIS A 62 -7.02 -0.04 -11.94
N VAL A 63 -7.27 -0.93 -10.97
CA VAL A 63 -8.56 -1.60 -10.79
C VAL A 63 -9.68 -0.60 -10.51
N GLU A 64 -9.48 0.33 -9.57
CA GLU A 64 -10.49 1.33 -9.23
C GLU A 64 -10.76 2.34 -10.35
N THR A 65 -9.76 2.62 -11.19
CA THR A 65 -9.93 3.55 -12.33
C THR A 65 -10.52 2.87 -13.56
N SER A 66 -10.30 1.56 -13.71
CA SER A 66 -10.82 0.78 -14.83
C SER A 66 -12.26 0.30 -14.59
N THR A 67 -12.63 0.04 -13.34
CA THR A 67 -13.99 -0.38 -12.96
C THR A 67 -14.94 0.83 -12.99
N LYS A 68 -15.88 0.87 -13.94
CA LYS A 68 -16.84 1.97 -14.09
C LYS A 68 -18.20 1.61 -13.51
N GLY A 69 -18.87 2.58 -12.90
CA GLY A 69 -20.25 2.42 -12.42
C GLY A 69 -20.42 1.66 -11.10
N ARG A 70 -19.32 1.21 -10.47
CA ARG A 70 -19.32 0.52 -9.18
C ARG A 70 -18.35 1.17 -8.20
N ASP A 71 -18.82 1.45 -6.99
CA ASP A 71 -17.96 1.95 -5.91
C ASP A 71 -17.32 0.78 -5.15
N LEU A 72 -16.00 0.66 -5.23
CA LEU A 72 -15.22 -0.38 -4.55
C LEU A 72 -14.77 0.03 -3.14
N SER A 73 -15.11 1.25 -2.68
CA SER A 73 -14.62 1.81 -1.42
C SER A 73 -14.90 0.95 -0.18
N SER A 74 -15.98 0.16 -0.19
CA SER A 74 -16.30 -0.77 0.91
C SER A 74 -15.18 -1.80 1.15
N VAL A 75 -14.49 -2.20 0.08
CA VAL A 75 -13.39 -3.17 0.12
C VAL A 75 -12.03 -2.48 0.11
N THR A 76 -11.87 -1.40 -0.65
CA THR A 76 -10.56 -0.81 -0.93
C THR A 76 -10.12 0.27 0.05
N ASP A 77 -11.04 0.96 0.73
CA ASP A 77 -10.68 2.07 1.62
C ASP A 77 -9.78 1.62 2.78
N LYS A 78 -10.03 0.41 3.32
CA LYS A 78 -9.13 -0.24 4.30
C LYS A 78 -7.74 -0.56 3.73
N LEU A 79 -7.65 -0.91 2.44
CA LEU A 79 -6.37 -1.19 1.77
C LEU A 79 -5.59 0.10 1.57
N TRP A 80 -6.25 1.17 1.12
CA TRP A 80 -5.65 2.49 1.00
C TRP A 80 -5.13 3.04 2.33
N LYS A 81 -5.86 2.81 3.42
CA LYS A 81 -5.38 3.12 4.76
C LYS A 81 -4.07 2.38 5.08
N ASN A 82 -3.99 1.09 4.78
CA ASN A 82 -2.78 0.31 5.01
C ASN A 82 -1.61 0.81 4.15
N PHE A 83 -1.84 1.11 2.88
CA PHE A 83 -0.81 1.71 2.01
C PHE A 83 -0.32 3.06 2.53
N TYR A 84 -1.23 3.88 3.05
CA TYR A 84 -0.84 5.14 3.70
C TYR A 84 0.08 4.90 4.90
N GLU A 85 -0.22 3.92 5.75
CA GLU A 85 0.63 3.57 6.89
C GLU A 85 2.01 3.10 6.44
N LEU A 86 2.03 2.21 5.45
CA LEU A 86 3.25 1.58 4.95
C LEU A 86 4.18 2.63 4.29
N GLN A 87 3.61 3.56 3.53
CA GLN A 87 4.38 4.55 2.78
C GLN A 87 4.82 5.74 3.63
N PHE A 88 3.94 6.25 4.52
CA PHE A 88 4.17 7.51 5.23
C PHE A 88 4.35 7.34 6.75
N GLY A 89 4.20 6.11 7.25
CA GLY A 89 4.34 5.79 8.66
C GLY A 89 3.08 6.02 9.50
N ARG A 90 3.03 5.30 10.62
CA ARG A 90 1.91 5.31 11.58
C ARG A 90 1.66 6.67 12.21
N GLU A 91 2.70 7.44 12.51
CA GLU A 91 2.54 8.78 13.11
C GLU A 91 1.88 9.76 12.14
N SER A 92 2.26 9.74 10.85
CA SER A 92 1.58 10.54 9.82
C SER A 92 0.10 10.17 9.72
N MET A 93 -0.22 8.87 9.74
CA MET A 93 -1.61 8.41 9.74
C MET A 93 -2.41 8.92 10.94
N LYS A 94 -1.85 8.81 12.16
CA LYS A 94 -2.54 9.28 13.38
C LYS A 94 -2.89 10.75 13.29
N ILE A 95 -1.96 11.59 12.83
CA ILE A 95 -2.19 13.03 12.64
C ILE A 95 -3.36 13.29 11.68
N VAL A 96 -3.44 12.54 10.57
CA VAL A 96 -4.55 12.66 9.61
C VAL A 96 -5.88 12.29 10.26
N ILE A 97 -5.93 11.18 11.01
CA ILE A 97 -7.14 10.74 11.73
C ILE A 97 -7.58 11.79 12.77
N GLU A 98 -6.65 12.36 13.53
CA GLU A 98 -6.93 13.40 14.51
C GLU A 98 -7.47 14.67 13.84
N ARG A 99 -6.84 15.11 12.74
CA ARG A 99 -7.31 16.28 11.98
C ARG A 99 -8.72 16.10 11.44
N MET A 100 -9.03 14.91 10.92
CA MET A 100 -10.38 14.55 10.47
C MET A 100 -11.41 14.66 11.59
N LYS A 101 -11.09 14.10 12.77
CA LYS A 101 -11.94 14.17 13.96
C LYS A 101 -12.18 15.61 14.41
N LEU A 102 -11.11 16.40 14.51
CA LEU A 102 -11.18 17.81 14.94
C LEU A 102 -12.03 18.65 14.00
N LYS A 103 -11.88 18.46 12.69
CA LYS A 103 -12.63 19.19 11.66
C LYS A 103 -14.01 18.59 11.38
N LYS A 104 -14.37 17.45 12.00
CA LYS A 104 -15.60 16.69 11.75
C LYS A 104 -15.82 16.36 10.27
N VAL A 105 -14.75 15.99 9.57
CA VAL A 105 -14.78 15.61 8.15
C VAL A 105 -14.24 14.19 7.98
N SER A 106 -14.77 13.48 6.99
CA SER A 106 -14.23 12.21 6.52
C SER A 106 -13.82 12.33 5.05
N PHE A 107 -12.67 11.76 4.71
CA PHE A 107 -12.19 11.65 3.33
C PHE A 107 -11.84 10.19 3.07
N ARG A 108 -11.92 9.77 1.80
CA ARG A 108 -11.44 8.44 1.40
C ARG A 108 -9.93 8.37 1.57
N TRP A 109 -9.42 7.22 2.02
CA TRP A 109 -7.98 7.05 2.23
C TRP A 109 -7.17 7.18 0.94
N ARG A 110 -7.76 6.82 -0.20
CA ARG A 110 -7.16 7.07 -1.52
C ARG A 110 -6.87 8.56 -1.75
N GLN A 111 -7.82 9.43 -1.45
CA GLN A 111 -7.66 10.87 -1.66
C GLN A 111 -6.55 11.43 -0.77
N LEU A 112 -6.47 10.96 0.48
CA LEU A 112 -5.41 11.34 1.42
C LEU A 112 -4.04 10.85 0.95
N TYR A 113 -3.99 9.63 0.41
CA TYR A 113 -2.78 9.04 -0.14
C TYR A 113 -2.27 9.87 -1.32
N GLU A 114 -3.12 10.13 -2.32
CA GLU A 114 -2.77 10.92 -3.50
C GLU A 114 -2.35 12.36 -3.14
N ALA A 115 -3.05 13.00 -2.20
CA ALA A 115 -2.69 14.34 -1.73
C ALA A 115 -1.32 14.36 -1.04
N LYS A 116 -1.07 13.40 -0.14
CA LYS A 116 0.22 13.30 0.57
C LYS A 116 1.37 12.98 -0.38
N LEU A 117 1.13 12.14 -1.38
CA LEU A 117 2.12 11.81 -2.40
C LEU A 117 2.54 13.06 -3.19
N LYS A 118 1.58 13.92 -3.57
CA LYS A 118 1.88 15.20 -4.22
C LYS A 118 2.71 16.13 -3.33
N ASP A 119 2.36 16.25 -2.05
CA ASP A 119 3.12 17.07 -1.09
C ASP A 119 4.58 16.61 -0.97
N VAL A 120 4.81 15.29 -0.92
CA VAL A 120 6.15 14.69 -0.84
C VAL A 120 6.93 14.99 -2.13
N GLN A 121 6.33 14.75 -3.30
CA GLN A 121 6.98 15.01 -4.58
C GLN A 121 7.38 16.48 -4.75
N GLU A 122 6.53 17.41 -4.32
CA GLU A 122 6.84 18.84 -4.35
C GLU A 122 8.00 19.21 -3.41
N ALA A 123 8.04 18.61 -2.22
CA ALA A 123 9.13 18.84 -1.28
C ALA A 123 10.47 18.31 -1.82
N GLU A 124 10.46 17.12 -2.43
CA GLU A 124 11.63 16.53 -3.09
C GLU A 124 12.13 17.40 -4.25
N ASN A 125 11.23 17.85 -5.13
CA ASN A 125 11.59 18.73 -6.25
C ASN A 125 12.25 20.03 -5.75
N LYS A 126 11.69 20.65 -4.71
CA LYS A 126 12.28 21.85 -4.08
C LYS A 126 13.67 21.57 -3.50
N ALA A 127 13.89 20.41 -2.91
CA ALA A 127 15.19 20.02 -2.37
C ALA A 127 16.23 19.81 -3.50
N ILE A 128 15.82 19.13 -4.58
CA ILE A 128 16.65 18.92 -5.78
C ILE A 128 17.05 20.26 -6.39
N ASP A 129 16.11 21.20 -6.52
CA ASP A 129 16.40 22.51 -7.09
C ASP A 129 17.35 23.33 -6.23
N ARG A 130 17.21 23.28 -4.90
CA ARG A 130 18.18 23.89 -3.98
C ARG A 130 19.58 23.29 -4.15
N LEU A 131 19.67 21.97 -4.29
CA LEU A 131 20.94 21.28 -4.50
C LEU A 131 21.60 21.69 -5.83
N LYS A 132 20.83 21.75 -6.93
CA LYS A 132 21.32 22.24 -8.22
C LYS A 132 21.85 23.67 -8.14
N GLN A 133 21.16 24.55 -7.40
CA GLN A 133 21.61 25.94 -7.21
C GLN A 133 22.93 26.03 -6.44
N LEU A 134 23.15 25.16 -5.45
CA LEU A 134 24.41 25.10 -4.70
C LEU A 134 25.57 24.65 -5.60
N TYR A 135 25.38 23.59 -6.41
CA TYR A 135 26.40 23.16 -7.36
C TYR A 135 26.77 24.25 -8.36
N LYS A 136 25.79 24.95 -8.95
CA LYS A 136 26.04 26.06 -9.87
C LYS A 136 26.85 27.20 -9.22
N LYS A 137 26.56 27.51 -7.95
CA LYS A 137 27.29 28.55 -7.22
C LYS A 137 28.74 28.15 -6.94
N GLU A 138 28.97 26.89 -6.60
CA GLU A 138 30.32 26.40 -6.32
C GLU A 138 31.16 26.30 -7.59
N ASP A 139 30.56 25.83 -8.69
CA ASP A 139 31.21 25.77 -10.00
C ASP A 139 31.61 27.18 -10.48
N ALA A 140 30.72 28.16 -10.32
CA ALA A 140 31.01 29.56 -10.60
C ALA A 140 32.13 30.15 -9.71
N ARG A 141 32.22 29.72 -8.44
CA ARG A 141 33.33 30.12 -7.55
C ARG A 141 34.65 29.53 -8.01
N MET A 142 34.68 28.25 -8.37
CA MET A 142 35.88 27.58 -8.88
C MET A 142 36.37 28.22 -10.18
N PHE A 143 35.46 28.62 -11.07
CA PHE A 143 35.78 29.33 -12.31
C PHE A 143 36.37 30.74 -12.10
N LEU A 144 36.13 31.37 -10.95
CA LEU A 144 36.66 32.71 -10.63
C LEU A 144 38.04 32.67 -9.94
N VAL A 145 38.52 31.49 -9.57
CA VAL A 145 39.79 31.28 -8.85
C VAL A 145 40.88 30.73 -9.79
N LEU A 146 40.53 30.36 -11.03
CA LEU A 146 41.43 29.99 -12.12
C LEU A 146 41.64 31.17 -13.08
#